data_AF-A0A7W7W6E4-F1
#
_entry.id   AF-A0A7W7W6E4-F1
#
_cell.length_a   1.000
_cell.length_b   1.000
_cell.length_c   1.000
_cell.angle_alpha   90.00
_cell.angle_beta   90.00
_cell.angle_gamma   90.00
#
_symmetry.space_group_name_H-M   'P 1'
#
loop_
_entity.id
_entity.type
_entity.pdbx_description
1 polymer ?
#
loop_
_entity_poly.entity_id
_entity_poly.type
_entity_poly.pdbx_seq_one_letter_code
_entity_poly.pdbx_strand_id
1 'polypeptide(L)' 'MLDPGDGLRGVHVRFNYAVQGAGVQTFDLTSYLAGDGKRISTLLIRCSAGCYRRRGAEFDGIAHSFKVKRLTG' A
#
# COMPACT_ATOMS: atom_id res chain seq x y z
N MET A 1 -16.56 8.26 3.13
CA MET A 1 -15.10 7.98 3.16
C MET A 1 -14.94 6.90 4.19
N LEU A 2 -14.34 5.75 3.87
CA LEU A 2 -14.27 4.64 4.83
C LEU A 2 -12.83 4.54 5.35
N ASP A 3 -12.68 4.66 6.65
CA ASP A 3 -11.43 4.43 7.34
C ASP A 3 -11.31 2.94 7.73
N PRO A 4 -10.09 2.41 7.98
CA PRO A 4 -9.91 1.03 8.42
C PRO A 4 -10.68 0.76 9.71
N GLY A 5 -11.65 -0.16 9.68
CA GLY A 5 -12.54 -0.46 10.81
C GLY A 5 -14.03 -0.47 10.46
N ASP A 6 -14.46 0.28 9.44
CA ASP A 6 -15.86 0.39 9.01
C ASP A 6 -16.31 -0.74 8.05
N GLY A 7 -15.87 -1.98 8.29
CA GLY A 7 -16.17 -3.15 7.44
C GLY A 7 -15.23 -3.35 6.24
N LEU A 8 -14.15 -2.58 6.14
CA LEU A 8 -13.03 -2.83 5.22
C LEU A 8 -11.94 -3.64 5.91
N ARG A 9 -11.57 -4.78 5.30
CA ARG A 9 -10.36 -5.52 5.67
C ARG A 9 -9.21 -4.92 4.87
N GLY A 10 -8.33 -4.24 5.57
CA GLY A 10 -7.11 -3.66 5.01
C GLY A 10 -5.87 -4.40 5.51
N VAL A 11 -4.85 -4.49 4.67
CA VAL A 11 -3.50 -4.92 5.07
C VAL A 11 -2.49 -3.88 4.60
N HIS A 12 -1.56 -3.53 5.49
CA HIS A 12 -0.40 -2.74 5.16
C HIS A 12 0.85 -3.58 5.45
N VAL A 13 1.67 -3.83 4.43
CA VAL A 13 2.89 -4.63 4.56
C VAL A 13 4.05 -3.96 3.84
N ARG A 14 5.21 -3.98 4.49
CA ARG A 14 6.46 -3.45 3.94
C ARG A 14 7.54 -4.52 4.03
N PHE A 15 8.23 -4.77 2.93
CA PHE A 15 9.32 -5.75 2.89
C PHE A 15 10.39 -5.39 1.86
N ASN A 16 11.58 -5.95 2.05
CA ASN A 16 12.68 -5.87 1.09
C ASN A 16 12.73 -7.16 0.28
N TYR A 17 12.99 -7.01 -1.02
CA TYR A 17 13.14 -8.14 -1.93
C TYR A 17 14.24 -7.88 -2.95
N ALA A 18 15.09 -8.88 -3.20
CA ALA A 18 16.14 -8.81 -4.19
C ALA A 18 15.56 -9.10 -5.58
N VAL A 19 15.53 -8.09 -6.44
CA VAL A 19 15.06 -8.21 -7.82
C VAL A 19 16.27 -8.30 -8.74
N GLN A 20 16.34 -9.34 -9.57
CA GLN A 20 17.40 -9.51 -10.55
C GLN A 20 17.50 -8.26 -11.44
N GLY A 21 18.70 -7.72 -11.60
CA GLY A 21 18.96 -6.51 -12.40
C GLY A 21 18.58 -5.18 -11.73
N ALA A 22 17.92 -5.19 -10.57
CA ALA A 22 17.55 -3.97 -9.83
C ALA A 22 18.07 -3.95 -8.37
N GLY A 23 18.72 -5.01 -7.90
CA GLY A 23 19.22 -5.12 -6.53
C GLY A 23 18.08 -5.19 -5.51
N VAL A 24 18.37 -4.82 -4.26
CA VAL A 24 17.37 -4.84 -3.18
C VAL A 24 16.41 -3.66 -3.33
N GLN A 25 15.13 -4.00 -3.51
CA GLN A 25 14.01 -3.07 -3.59
C GLN A 25 13.15 -3.19 -2.34
N THR A 26 12.62 -2.06 -1.88
CA THR A 26 11.59 -2.01 -0.84
C THR A 26 10.23 -1.89 -1.50
N PHE A 27 9.32 -2.77 -1.09
CA PHE A 27 7.92 -2.77 -1.49
C PHE A 27 7.09 -2.39 -0.27
N ASP A 28 6.21 -1.41 -0.44
CA ASP A 28 5.21 -1.01 0.53
C ASP A 28 3.83 -1.13 -0.12
N LEU A 29 3.00 -2.00 0.44
CA LEU A 29 1.71 -2.37 -0.09
C LEU A 29 0.63 -2.05 0.93
N THR A 30 -0.32 -1.22 0.51
CA THR A 30 -1.59 -1.02 1.23
C THR A 30 -2.72 -1.55 0.37
N SER A 31 -3.38 -2.62 0.83
CA SER A 31 -4.48 -3.26 0.10
C SER A 31 -5.77 -3.24 0.91
N TYR A 32 -6.88 -2.97 0.23
CA TYR A 32 -8.22 -3.01 0.80
C TYR A 32 -9.12 -3.96 0.02
N LEU A 33 -9.85 -4.83 0.73
CA LEU A 33 -10.92 -5.64 0.16
C LEU A 33 -12.25 -4.90 0.28
N ALA A 34 -12.95 -4.73 -0.85
CA ALA A 34 -14.29 -4.16 -0.88
C ALA A 34 -15.27 -5.00 -0.05
N GLY A 35 -16.32 -4.37 0.51
CA GLY A 35 -17.29 -5.05 1.39
C GLY A 35 -18.04 -6.22 0.72
N ASP A 36 -18.13 -6.24 -0.62
CA ASP A 36 -18.70 -7.36 -1.39
C ASP A 36 -17.72 -8.54 -1.58
N GLY A 37 -16.47 -8.39 -1.16
CA GLY A 37 -15.40 -9.39 -1.30
C GLY A 37 -14.89 -9.59 -2.73
N LYS A 38 -15.36 -8.81 -3.72
CA LYS A 38 -15.09 -9.06 -5.15
C LYS A 38 -13.96 -8.22 -5.73
N ARG A 39 -13.55 -7.15 -5.05
CA ARG A 39 -12.50 -6.25 -5.55
C ARG A 39 -11.47 -5.95 -4.48
N ILE A 40 -10.20 -6.02 -4.88
CA ILE A 40 -9.07 -5.55 -4.10
C ILE A 40 -8.55 -4.27 -4.74
N SER A 41 -8.34 -3.24 -3.94
CA SER A 41 -7.66 -2.01 -4.35
C SER A 41 -6.33 -1.91 -3.61
N THR A 42 -5.24 -1.85 -4.37
CA THR A 42 -3.88 -1.87 -3.82
C THR A 42 -3.12 -0.63 -4.25
N LEU A 43 -2.55 0.08 -3.28
CA LEU A 43 -1.45 1.01 -3.48
C LEU A 43 -0.13 0.26 -3.32
N LEU A 44 0.74 0.37 -4.32
CA LEU A 44 2.10 -0.15 -4.28
C LEU A 44 3.09 1.01 -4.43
N ILE A 45 3.92 1.22 -3.41
CA ILE A 45 5.09 2.09 -3.48
C ILE A 45 6.33 1.20 -3.59
N ARG A 46 7.12 1.42 -4.65
CA ARG A 46 8.38 0.71 -4.88
C ARG A 46 9.52 1.71 -5.03
N CYS A 47 10.58 1.51 -4.26
CA CYS A 47 11.86 2.18 -4.50
C CYS A 47 13.04 1.27 -4.12
N SER A 48 14.26 1.64 -4.52
CA SER A 48 15.45 0.98 -3.99
C SER A 48 15.52 1.13 -2.46
N ALA A 49 16.15 0.19 -1.77
CA ALA A 49 16.23 0.25 -0.31
C ALA A 49 16.88 1.55 0.20
N GLY A 50 17.88 2.08 -0.52
CA GLY A 50 18.52 3.35 -0.17
C GLY A 50 17.61 4.57 -0.38
N CYS A 51 16.81 4.56 -1.44
CA CYS A 51 15.80 5.60 -1.69
C CYS A 51 14.72 5.58 -0.61
N TYR A 52 14.22 4.40 -0.27
CA TYR A 52 13.15 4.24 0.72
C TYR A 52 13.57 4.75 2.10
N ARG A 53 14.80 4.47 2.53
CA ARG A 53 15.34 5.02 3.79
C ARG A 53 15.39 6.55 3.80
N ARG A 54 15.67 7.20 2.67
CA ARG A 54 15.78 8.67 2.60
C ARG A 54 14.42 9.38 2.57
N ARG A 55 13.40 8.75 1.98
CA ARG A 55 12.07 9.35 1.77
C ARG A 55 10.97 8.68 2.59
N GLY A 56 11.35 7.93 3.63
CA GLY A 56 10.42 7.09 4.40
C GLY A 56 9.18 7.85 4.91
N ALA A 57 9.38 9.01 5.54
CA ALA A 57 8.27 9.81 6.07
C ALA A 57 7.29 10.30 4.98
N GLU A 58 7.79 10.60 3.78
CA GLU A 58 6.94 10.98 2.65
C GLU A 58 6.12 9.77 2.17
N PHE A 59 6.76 8.60 2.04
CA PHE A 59 6.08 7.37 1.64
C PHE A 59 5.04 6.91 2.69
N ASP A 60 5.34 7.05 3.98
CA ASP A 60 4.37 6.81 5.07
C ASP A 60 3.15 7.73 4.92
N GLY A 61 3.38 9.03 4.64
CA GLY A 61 2.30 9.99 4.39
C GLY A 61 1.44 9.60 3.19
N ILE A 62 2.05 9.18 2.08
CA ILE A 62 1.33 8.71 0.90
C ILE A 62 0.51 7.46 1.23
N ALA A 63 1.10 6.46 1.91
CA ALA A 63 0.40 5.23 2.28
C ALA A 63 -0.81 5.51 3.19
N HIS A 64 -0.65 6.38 4.19
CA HIS A 64 -1.74 6.79 5.09
C HIS A 64 -2.84 7.61 4.39
N SER A 65 -2.51 8.29 3.29
CA SER A 65 -3.49 9.07 2.52
C SER A 65 -4.36 8.21 1.59
N PHE A 66 -4.00 6.94 1.39
CA PHE A 66 -4.69 6.07 0.44
C PHE A 66 -6.11 5.72 0.91
N LYS A 67 -7.09 6.14 0.12
CA LYS A 67 -8.52 5.94 0.38
C LYS A 67 -9.19 5.32 -0.83
N VAL A 68 -10.11 4.39 -0.59
CA VAL A 68 -10.89 3.75 -1.65
C VAL A 68 -12.29 4.32 -1.65
N LYS A 69 -12.75 4.77 -2.83
CA LYS A 69 -14.13 5.22 -2.99
C LYS A 69 -15.06 4.02 -2.90
N ARG A 70 -16.05 4.09 -2.00
CA ARG A 70 -17.14 3.11 -1.95
C ARG A 70 -17.90 3.22 -3.27
N LEU A 71 -17.92 2.14 -4.06
CA LEU A 71 -18.79 2.05 -5.22
C LEU A 71 -20.21 1.81 -4.68
N THR A 72 -21.01 2.87 -4.62
CA THR A 72 -22.46 2.77 -4.41
C THR A 72 -23.06 2.19 -5.68
N GLY A 73 -23.54 0.95 -5.60
CA GLY A 73 -24.47 0.40 -6.58
C GLY A 73 -25.88 0.87 -6.29
#